data_AF-A0A963AQ28-F1
#
_entry.id   AF-A0A963AQ28-F1
#
_cell.length_a   1.000
_cell.length_b   1.000
_cell.length_c   1.000
_cell.angle_alpha   90.00
_cell.angle_beta   90.00
_cell.angle_gamma   90.00
#
_symmetry.space_group_name_H-M   'P 1'
#
loop_
_entity.id
_entity.type
_entity.pdbx_description
1 polymer ?
#
loop_
_entity_poly.entity_id
_entity_poly.type
_entity_poly.pdbx_seq_one_letter_code
_entity_poly.pdbx_strand_id
1 'polypeptide(L)'
;MPVLPSMAANDQAAWTLYAQHCAACHGGDRLGAIGPALLPENLGRLKQDMAFEVIRNGRVATQMPAFSGTLKDDDIDKLVDLIYSATATEPGWGASEINASHVVYESALTKGNASDIKPVYDADPLNLFLVVESGDHHVTVLDGDRFEPIHRFPSRFALHGGPKYSSDGRFVYFASRDGWISKFDMYTLKLVAEIRAGINTRNAAVSADDRFVMVGNTLPRTLVILDAGDLSLVKVIDVKDDHGNSSRVSAVYTAPPRDSFIVALKDIKQVWEINYTDNPPKVFRGYVHDYRMGEGLAEPGRFPIRMIDADDYLDDFFFDQDYQHLIGASRSGKGQVINLVVGRKIADIDLPGLPHLGSGITWPWRDTTVLATPNLKDGVVSIIDMKTWKTVKKLETSGPGFFLRSHENSPYAWVDTFVGPHKDEMHIIDKDKLEIVKTLTPAPGKTSGHVEFTRDGRYALLSIWEMDGALVVYDGNSLQEIKRLPMKKPVGKYNVYNKINLSSGTSH
;
A
#
# COMPACT_ATOMS: atom_id res chain seq x y z
N MET A 1 -15.90 -9.95 -33.57
CA MET A 1 -14.57 -10.59 -33.51
C MET A 1 -13.54 -9.48 -33.44
N PRO A 2 -12.69 -9.41 -32.40
CA PRO A 2 -11.63 -8.42 -32.38
C PRO A 2 -10.59 -8.78 -33.45
N VAL A 3 -10.09 -7.77 -34.16
CA VAL A 3 -9.12 -7.92 -35.24
C VAL A 3 -7.74 -8.11 -34.61
N LEU A 4 -7.11 -9.27 -34.87
CA LEU A 4 -5.75 -9.56 -34.42
C LEU A 4 -4.75 -8.83 -35.34
N PRO A 5 -3.74 -8.12 -34.79
CA PRO A 5 -2.65 -7.57 -35.60
C PRO A 5 -1.82 -8.70 -36.22
N SER A 6 -1.15 -8.46 -37.35
CA SER A 6 -0.34 -9.50 -38.01
C SER A 6 0.87 -9.85 -37.15
N MET A 7 0.90 -11.07 -36.60
CA MET A 7 2.00 -11.58 -35.78
C MET A 7 2.66 -12.79 -36.44
N ALA A 8 3.85 -13.19 -35.97
CA ALA A 8 4.55 -14.37 -36.48
C ALA A 8 3.71 -15.64 -36.22
N ALA A 9 3.93 -16.72 -37.00
CA ALA A 9 3.12 -17.94 -36.90
C ALA A 9 3.12 -18.58 -35.49
N ASN A 10 4.21 -18.42 -34.72
CA ASN A 10 4.32 -18.88 -33.33
C ASN A 10 3.47 -18.02 -32.37
N ASP A 11 3.39 -16.72 -32.60
CA ASP A 11 2.56 -15.79 -31.81
C ASP A 11 1.06 -16.08 -32.05
N GLN A 12 0.68 -16.42 -33.28
CA GLN A 12 -0.71 -16.71 -33.64
C GLN A 12 -1.27 -17.93 -32.89
N ALA A 13 -0.45 -18.96 -32.68
CA ALA A 13 -0.83 -20.15 -31.93
C ALA A 13 -1.03 -19.82 -30.43
N ALA A 14 -0.10 -19.08 -29.83
CA ALA A 14 -0.20 -18.66 -28.43
C ALA A 14 -1.44 -17.77 -28.20
N TRP A 15 -1.72 -16.82 -29.09
CA TRP A 15 -2.92 -15.98 -29.00
C TRP A 15 -4.22 -16.76 -29.20
N THR A 16 -4.22 -17.80 -30.02
CA THR A 16 -5.38 -18.70 -30.18
C THR A 16 -5.67 -19.45 -28.88
N LEU A 17 -4.64 -20.04 -28.27
CA LEU A 17 -4.75 -20.70 -26.96
C LEU A 17 -5.24 -19.71 -25.89
N TYR A 18 -4.67 -18.50 -25.87
CA TYR A 18 -5.02 -17.46 -24.91
C TYR A 18 -6.49 -17.03 -25.06
N ALA A 19 -6.96 -16.82 -26.28
CA ALA A 19 -8.35 -16.47 -26.56
C ALA A 19 -9.33 -17.56 -26.12
N GLN A 20 -8.96 -18.84 -26.27
CA GLN A 20 -9.79 -19.98 -25.90
C GLN A 20 -9.86 -20.22 -24.39
N HIS A 21 -8.74 -20.06 -23.69
CA HIS A 21 -8.61 -20.55 -22.31
C HIS A 21 -8.46 -19.45 -21.26
N CYS A 22 -7.99 -18.25 -21.65
CA CYS A 22 -7.55 -17.23 -20.69
C CYS A 22 -8.36 -15.92 -20.79
N ALA A 23 -8.71 -15.51 -22.01
CA ALA A 23 -9.25 -14.18 -22.28
C ALA A 23 -10.60 -13.88 -21.58
N ALA A 24 -11.42 -14.90 -21.31
CA ALA A 24 -12.69 -14.73 -20.60
C ALA A 24 -12.51 -14.16 -19.18
N CYS A 25 -11.42 -14.53 -18.51
CA CYS A 25 -11.12 -14.03 -17.16
C CYS A 25 -10.10 -12.89 -17.19
N HIS A 26 -9.13 -12.92 -18.10
CA HIS A 26 -7.97 -12.01 -18.11
C HIS A 26 -8.03 -10.92 -19.19
N GLY A 27 -9.13 -10.82 -19.95
CA GLY A 27 -9.27 -9.90 -21.07
C GLY A 27 -8.49 -10.36 -22.30
N GLY A 28 -9.05 -10.14 -23.49
CA GLY A 28 -8.40 -10.51 -24.77
C GLY A 28 -7.12 -9.70 -25.06
N ASP A 29 -6.99 -8.56 -24.41
CA ASP A 29 -5.85 -7.63 -24.43
C ASP A 29 -4.84 -7.87 -23.29
N ARG A 30 -5.08 -8.90 -22.45
CA ARG A 30 -4.32 -9.22 -21.24
C ARG A 30 -4.43 -8.16 -20.13
N LEU A 31 -5.37 -7.22 -20.22
CA LEU A 31 -5.51 -6.15 -19.24
C LEU A 31 -6.27 -6.57 -17.99
N GLY A 32 -6.72 -7.81 -17.88
CA GLY A 32 -7.45 -8.33 -16.74
C GLY A 32 -8.93 -7.93 -16.78
N ALA A 33 -9.77 -8.77 -16.19
CA ALA A 33 -11.20 -8.52 -16.00
C ALA A 33 -11.66 -9.11 -14.67
N ILE A 34 -12.02 -10.39 -14.66
CA ILE A 34 -12.29 -11.17 -13.45
C ILE A 34 -10.96 -11.54 -12.77
N GLY A 35 -10.01 -11.98 -13.58
CA GLY A 35 -8.63 -12.24 -13.18
C GLY A 35 -7.73 -11.03 -13.45
N PRO A 36 -6.54 -10.98 -12.83
CA PRO A 36 -5.61 -9.86 -12.94
C PRO A 36 -5.07 -9.70 -14.37
N ALA A 37 -4.51 -8.53 -14.67
CA ALA A 37 -3.73 -8.30 -15.90
C ALA A 37 -2.53 -9.26 -16.01
N LEU A 38 -2.31 -9.78 -17.22
CA LEU A 38 -1.26 -10.74 -17.58
C LEU A 38 -0.20 -10.07 -18.47
N LEU A 39 0.41 -9.04 -17.90
CA LEU A 39 1.49 -8.27 -18.51
C LEU A 39 2.79 -8.44 -17.71
N PRO A 40 3.98 -8.31 -18.35
CA PRO A 40 5.26 -8.43 -17.66
C PRO A 40 5.37 -7.56 -16.40
N GLU A 41 4.86 -6.32 -16.47
CA GLU A 41 4.87 -5.35 -15.38
C GLU A 41 3.97 -5.77 -14.20
N ASN A 42 2.90 -6.52 -14.49
CA ASN A 42 1.98 -7.06 -13.49
C ASN A 42 2.51 -8.38 -12.91
N LEU A 43 3.24 -9.15 -13.71
CA LEU A 43 3.77 -10.47 -13.35
C LEU A 43 5.15 -10.44 -12.73
N GLY A 44 5.86 -9.31 -12.65
CA GLY A 44 7.29 -9.25 -12.27
C GLY A 44 7.72 -9.86 -10.92
N ARG A 45 6.80 -10.31 -10.06
CA ARG A 45 7.10 -11.11 -8.85
C ARG A 45 6.88 -12.61 -9.01
N LEU A 46 6.13 -13.00 -10.02
CA LEU A 46 5.97 -14.38 -10.48
C LEU A 46 7.10 -14.62 -11.50
N LYS A 47 7.82 -15.73 -11.36
CA LYS A 47 8.78 -16.17 -12.36
C LYS A 47 8.05 -17.03 -13.39
N GLN A 48 8.63 -17.22 -14.57
CA GLN A 48 8.01 -17.97 -15.66
C GLN A 48 7.72 -19.43 -15.29
N ASP A 49 8.65 -20.11 -14.62
CA ASP A 49 8.46 -21.47 -14.07
C ASP A 49 7.27 -21.55 -13.09
N MET A 50 7.16 -20.57 -12.19
CA MET A 50 6.01 -20.49 -11.29
C MET A 50 4.71 -20.17 -12.04
N ALA A 51 4.77 -19.38 -13.11
CA ALA A 51 3.61 -19.10 -13.95
C ALA A 51 3.15 -20.36 -14.72
N PHE A 52 4.10 -21.16 -15.21
CA PHE A 52 3.84 -22.47 -15.81
C PHE A 52 3.06 -23.36 -14.82
N GLU A 53 3.57 -23.51 -13.60
CA GLU A 53 2.90 -24.31 -12.57
C GLU A 53 1.50 -23.79 -12.21
N VAL A 54 1.31 -22.46 -12.21
CA VAL A 54 0.01 -21.82 -11.99
C VAL A 54 -0.97 -22.13 -13.12
N ILE A 55 -0.55 -22.08 -14.39
CA ILE A 55 -1.41 -22.44 -15.51
C ILE A 55 -1.69 -23.95 -15.49
N ARG A 56 -0.68 -24.77 -15.21
CA ARG A 56 -0.79 -26.22 -15.15
C ARG A 56 -1.76 -26.69 -14.06
N ASN A 57 -1.58 -26.22 -12.83
CA ASN A 57 -2.26 -26.74 -11.65
C ASN A 57 -3.38 -25.84 -11.13
N GLY A 58 -3.56 -24.66 -11.72
CA GLY A 58 -4.50 -23.65 -11.24
C GLY A 58 -4.05 -23.01 -9.94
N ARG A 59 -4.96 -22.29 -9.29
CA ARG A 59 -4.72 -21.74 -7.94
C ARG A 59 -5.85 -22.11 -7.00
N VAL A 60 -5.49 -22.79 -5.92
CA VAL A 60 -6.40 -23.15 -4.82
C VAL A 60 -7.09 -21.90 -4.27
N ALA A 61 -8.37 -22.03 -3.93
CA ALA A 61 -9.21 -20.95 -3.40
C ALA A 61 -9.36 -19.74 -4.35
N THR A 62 -9.17 -19.95 -5.65
CA THR A 62 -9.46 -18.94 -6.68
C THR A 62 -10.29 -19.56 -7.81
N GLN A 63 -10.77 -18.71 -8.72
CA GLN A 63 -11.43 -19.16 -9.96
C GLN A 63 -10.44 -19.56 -11.06
N MET A 64 -9.11 -19.51 -10.82
CA MET A 64 -8.11 -19.89 -11.81
C MET A 64 -8.01 -21.43 -11.90
N PRO A 65 -8.50 -22.05 -13.00
CA PRO A 65 -8.57 -23.51 -13.12
C PRO A 65 -7.20 -24.12 -13.45
N ALA A 66 -7.09 -25.43 -13.25
CA ALA A 66 -5.96 -26.22 -13.71
C ALA A 66 -6.12 -26.60 -15.18
N PHE A 67 -5.06 -26.44 -15.98
CA PHE A 67 -5.07 -26.80 -17.40
C PHE A 67 -4.26 -28.05 -17.74
N SER A 68 -3.64 -28.73 -16.77
CA SER A 68 -2.87 -29.97 -17.00
C SER A 68 -3.67 -31.10 -17.67
N GLY A 69 -4.99 -31.12 -17.53
CA GLY A 69 -5.88 -32.08 -18.22
C GLY A 69 -6.41 -31.61 -19.58
N THR A 70 -6.07 -30.39 -20.02
CA THR A 70 -6.64 -29.76 -21.23
C THR A 70 -5.56 -29.26 -22.19
N LEU A 71 -4.44 -28.77 -21.67
CA LEU A 71 -3.31 -28.23 -22.42
C LEU A 71 -2.08 -29.10 -22.21
N LYS A 72 -1.28 -29.26 -23.28
CA LYS A 72 0.04 -29.87 -23.20
C LYS A 72 1.05 -28.89 -22.62
N ASP A 73 2.12 -29.40 -22.03
CA ASP A 73 3.21 -28.61 -21.45
C ASP A 73 3.75 -27.59 -22.47
N ASP A 74 4.02 -28.00 -23.71
CA ASP A 74 4.46 -27.10 -24.80
C ASP A 74 3.46 -25.96 -25.10
N ASP A 75 2.17 -26.18 -24.92
CA ASP A 75 1.14 -25.15 -25.13
C ASP A 75 1.05 -24.21 -23.92
N ILE A 76 1.30 -24.73 -22.72
CA ILE A 76 1.45 -23.91 -21.51
C ILE A 76 2.69 -23.02 -21.61
N ASP A 77 3.82 -23.54 -22.10
CA ASP A 77 5.04 -22.76 -22.32
C ASP A 77 4.79 -21.59 -23.29
N LYS A 78 4.07 -21.82 -24.39
CA LYS A 78 3.66 -20.74 -25.31
C LYS A 78 2.80 -19.68 -24.64
N LEU A 79 1.88 -20.09 -23.76
CA LEU A 79 1.07 -19.15 -22.98
C LEU A 79 1.93 -18.35 -21.98
N VAL A 80 2.91 -18.99 -21.35
CA VAL A 80 3.88 -18.32 -20.47
C VAL A 80 4.69 -17.31 -21.28
N ASP A 81 5.27 -17.70 -22.42
CA ASP A 81 6.01 -16.78 -23.29
C ASP A 81 5.14 -15.59 -23.71
N LEU A 82 3.88 -15.84 -24.07
CA LEU A 82 2.95 -14.80 -24.44
C LEU A 82 2.71 -13.80 -23.30
N ILE A 83 2.39 -14.25 -22.08
CA ILE A 83 2.06 -13.33 -20.97
C ILE A 83 3.28 -12.54 -20.48
N TYR A 84 4.51 -13.02 -20.74
CA TYR A 84 5.76 -12.30 -20.49
C TYR A 84 6.27 -11.51 -21.70
N SER A 85 5.59 -11.55 -22.84
CA SER A 85 5.89 -10.68 -23.98
C SER A 85 5.42 -9.25 -23.73
N ALA A 86 6.27 -8.28 -24.08
CA ALA A 86 5.93 -6.86 -24.04
C ALA A 86 4.80 -6.54 -25.04
N THR A 87 3.93 -5.59 -24.71
CA THR A 87 2.93 -5.09 -25.65
C THR A 87 3.58 -4.14 -26.66
N ALA A 88 3.10 -4.13 -27.90
CA ALA A 88 3.63 -3.25 -28.95
C ALA A 88 3.43 -1.76 -28.64
N THR A 89 2.43 -1.42 -27.84
CA THR A 89 2.17 -0.09 -27.29
C THR A 89 1.78 -0.21 -25.82
N GLU A 90 2.02 0.83 -25.02
CA GLU A 90 1.51 0.87 -23.64
C GLU A 90 -0.03 0.81 -23.70
N PRO A 91 -0.66 -0.12 -22.97
CA PRO A 91 -2.11 -0.26 -23.05
C PRO A 91 -2.81 1.00 -22.52
N GLY A 92 -3.77 1.51 -23.29
CA GLY A 92 -4.59 2.64 -22.87
C GLY A 92 -5.55 2.24 -21.76
N TRP A 93 -5.49 2.93 -20.62
CA TRP A 93 -6.53 2.89 -19.58
C TRP A 93 -6.77 4.31 -19.08
N GLY A 94 -7.58 5.06 -19.84
CA GLY A 94 -7.85 6.47 -19.61
C GLY A 94 -9.22 6.69 -18.98
N ALA A 95 -9.70 7.93 -19.05
CA ALA A 95 -10.96 8.33 -18.45
C ALA A 95 -12.17 7.52 -18.94
N SER A 96 -12.17 7.10 -20.22
CA SER A 96 -13.24 6.28 -20.80
C SER A 96 -13.33 4.91 -20.13
N GLU A 97 -12.21 4.20 -20.02
CA GLU A 97 -12.14 2.86 -19.43
C GLU A 97 -12.43 2.91 -17.92
N ILE A 98 -11.88 3.92 -17.23
CA ILE A 98 -12.15 4.15 -15.80
C ILE A 98 -13.65 4.36 -15.57
N ASN A 99 -14.29 5.28 -16.29
CA ASN A 99 -15.73 5.52 -16.16
C ASN A 99 -16.57 4.30 -16.51
N ALA A 100 -16.21 3.55 -17.56
CA ALA A 100 -16.92 2.33 -17.96
C ALA A 100 -16.84 1.20 -16.92
N SER A 101 -15.83 1.23 -16.04
CA SER A 101 -15.63 0.24 -14.97
C SER A 101 -16.37 0.55 -13.67
N HIS A 102 -16.96 1.75 -13.55
CA HIS A 102 -17.58 2.23 -12.32
C HIS A 102 -18.89 1.51 -12.02
N VAL A 103 -19.01 0.96 -10.82
CA VAL A 103 -20.21 0.28 -10.33
C VAL A 103 -20.56 0.81 -8.94
N VAL A 104 -21.81 1.26 -8.76
CA VAL A 104 -22.36 1.64 -7.46
C VAL A 104 -23.38 0.58 -7.05
N TYR A 105 -23.08 -0.16 -5.99
CA TYR A 105 -23.93 -1.23 -5.46
C TYR A 105 -24.99 -0.69 -4.50
N GLU A 106 -24.62 0.29 -3.66
CA GLU A 106 -25.47 0.84 -2.60
C GLU A 106 -25.48 2.37 -2.69
N SER A 107 -26.29 2.92 -3.60
CA SER A 107 -26.33 4.36 -3.89
C SER A 107 -26.67 5.21 -2.65
N ALA A 108 -27.50 4.70 -1.75
CA ALA A 108 -27.88 5.35 -0.49
C ALA A 108 -26.72 5.45 0.52
N LEU A 109 -25.64 4.66 0.36
CA LEU A 109 -24.48 4.62 1.25
C LEU A 109 -23.26 5.33 0.65
N THR A 110 -23.41 6.00 -0.49
CA THR A 110 -22.32 6.77 -1.12
C THR A 110 -21.94 8.00 -0.28
N LYS A 111 -22.86 8.54 0.50
CA LYS A 111 -22.64 9.74 1.32
C LYS A 111 -23.01 9.49 2.80
N GLY A 112 -22.61 10.43 3.64
CA GLY A 112 -22.84 10.43 5.08
C GLY A 112 -21.55 10.22 5.86
N ASN A 113 -21.69 10.14 7.17
CA ASN A 113 -20.61 9.95 8.14
C ASN A 113 -21.07 9.03 9.28
N ALA A 114 -20.19 8.74 10.24
CA ALA A 114 -20.41 7.87 11.38
C ALA A 114 -21.59 8.29 12.29
N SER A 115 -21.97 9.57 12.30
CA SER A 115 -23.08 10.07 13.12
C SER A 115 -24.46 9.86 12.47
N ASP A 116 -24.50 9.59 11.17
CA ASP A 116 -25.76 9.43 10.42
C ASP A 116 -26.38 8.04 10.58
N ILE A 117 -25.62 7.05 11.06
CA ILE A 117 -26.06 5.66 11.12
C ILE A 117 -25.47 4.93 12.33
N LYS A 118 -26.24 4.00 12.89
CA LYS A 118 -25.77 3.09 13.93
C LYS A 118 -25.16 1.83 13.29
N PRO A 119 -24.01 1.32 13.79
CA PRO A 119 -23.48 0.04 13.34
C PRO A 119 -24.47 -1.12 13.54
N VAL A 120 -24.39 -2.13 12.68
CA VAL A 120 -25.20 -3.37 12.78
C VAL A 120 -24.64 -4.39 13.79
N TYR A 121 -23.62 -4.00 14.55
CA TYR A 121 -22.95 -4.77 15.59
C TYR A 121 -22.78 -3.90 16.85
N ASP A 122 -22.45 -4.54 17.97
CA ASP A 122 -22.33 -3.87 19.28
C ASP A 122 -20.88 -3.50 19.68
N ALA A 123 -19.87 -3.90 18.89
CA ALA A 123 -18.46 -3.55 19.13
C ALA A 123 -18.17 -2.06 18.92
N ASP A 124 -17.15 -1.50 19.61
CA ASP A 124 -16.67 -0.13 19.37
C ASP A 124 -16.11 0.00 17.94
N PRO A 125 -16.73 0.80 17.04
CA PRO A 125 -16.24 0.98 15.68
C PRO A 125 -14.79 1.48 15.61
N LEU A 126 -14.36 2.27 16.59
CA LEU A 126 -13.01 2.83 16.63
C LEU A 126 -11.95 1.81 17.06
N ASN A 127 -12.32 0.74 17.75
CA ASN A 127 -11.40 -0.33 18.10
C ASN A 127 -11.47 -1.54 17.15
N LEU A 128 -12.18 -1.44 16.03
CA LEU A 128 -12.19 -2.51 15.04
C LEU A 128 -10.84 -2.67 14.34
N PHE A 129 -10.57 -3.90 13.90
CA PHE A 129 -9.48 -4.20 12.99
C PHE A 129 -10.03 -4.72 11.67
N LEU A 130 -9.42 -4.28 10.58
CA LEU A 130 -9.50 -4.99 9.30
C LEU A 130 -8.30 -5.90 9.15
N VAL A 131 -8.53 -7.20 9.10
CA VAL A 131 -7.50 -8.24 8.91
C VAL A 131 -7.55 -8.73 7.47
N VAL A 132 -6.49 -8.50 6.70
CA VAL A 132 -6.39 -8.94 5.30
C VAL A 132 -5.88 -10.38 5.24
N GLU A 133 -6.71 -11.29 4.73
CA GLU A 133 -6.42 -12.71 4.55
C GLU A 133 -6.05 -12.99 3.08
N SER A 134 -4.75 -13.02 2.80
CA SER A 134 -4.26 -13.17 1.42
C SER A 134 -4.39 -14.60 0.87
N GLY A 135 -4.63 -15.58 1.74
CA GLY A 135 -4.65 -16.99 1.36
C GLY A 135 -5.84 -17.35 0.48
N ASP A 136 -6.98 -16.70 0.69
CA ASP A 136 -8.22 -16.90 -0.06
C ASP A 136 -8.93 -15.58 -0.41
N HIS A 137 -8.20 -14.46 -0.36
CA HIS A 137 -8.67 -13.12 -0.77
C HIS A 137 -9.88 -12.60 0.01
N HIS A 138 -9.85 -12.68 1.33
CA HIS A 138 -10.88 -12.13 2.20
C HIS A 138 -10.35 -11.03 3.11
N VAL A 139 -11.28 -10.25 3.65
CA VAL A 139 -11.02 -9.34 4.75
C VAL A 139 -11.97 -9.68 5.89
N THR A 140 -11.42 -9.76 7.09
CA THR A 140 -12.17 -9.98 8.32
C THR A 140 -12.25 -8.68 9.12
N VAL A 141 -13.46 -8.25 9.44
CA VAL A 141 -13.77 -7.22 10.44
C VAL A 141 -13.73 -7.89 11.81
N LEU A 142 -12.80 -7.47 12.65
CA LEU A 142 -12.53 -8.06 13.96
C LEU A 142 -12.82 -7.05 15.07
N ASP A 143 -13.58 -7.48 16.07
CA ASP A 143 -13.76 -6.74 17.33
C ASP A 143 -12.42 -6.66 18.08
N GLY A 144 -11.90 -5.47 18.34
CA GLY A 144 -10.64 -5.28 19.05
C GLY A 144 -10.71 -5.37 20.57
N ASP A 145 -11.90 -5.37 21.17
CA ASP A 145 -12.09 -5.56 22.60
C ASP A 145 -12.20 -7.05 22.94
N ARG A 146 -13.00 -7.79 22.15
CA ARG A 146 -13.28 -9.21 22.39
C ARG A 146 -12.40 -10.15 21.57
N PHE A 147 -11.74 -9.63 20.53
CA PHE A 147 -11.00 -10.41 19.53
C PHE A 147 -11.88 -11.48 18.89
N GLU A 148 -13.09 -11.10 18.48
CA GLU A 148 -14.09 -11.96 17.84
C GLU A 148 -14.36 -11.46 16.42
N PRO A 149 -14.31 -12.34 15.39
CA PRO A 149 -14.69 -11.94 14.03
C PRO A 149 -16.16 -11.52 13.98
N ILE A 150 -16.43 -10.31 13.48
CA ILE A 150 -17.78 -9.77 13.29
C ILE A 150 -18.28 -10.14 11.90
N HIS A 151 -17.42 -9.95 10.88
CA HIS A 151 -17.78 -10.16 9.50
C HIS A 151 -16.55 -10.57 8.69
N ARG A 152 -16.76 -11.40 7.67
CA ARG A 152 -15.72 -11.80 6.73
C ARG A 152 -16.30 -11.73 5.33
N PHE A 153 -15.65 -10.99 4.44
CA PHE A 153 -16.16 -10.74 3.09
C PHE A 153 -15.06 -10.93 2.05
N PRO A 154 -15.43 -11.33 0.82
CA PRO A 154 -14.48 -11.46 -0.27
C PRO A 154 -13.95 -10.08 -0.66
N SER A 155 -12.68 -10.04 -1.04
CA SER A 155 -12.00 -8.84 -1.55
C SER A 155 -11.51 -9.08 -2.98
N ARG A 156 -11.14 -8.01 -3.67
CA ARG A 156 -10.43 -8.11 -4.95
C ARG A 156 -9.08 -8.79 -4.76
N PHE A 157 -8.59 -9.43 -5.83
CA PHE A 157 -7.32 -10.14 -5.81
C PHE A 157 -6.16 -9.21 -5.44
N ALA A 158 -5.29 -9.66 -4.53
CA ALA A 158 -4.06 -8.97 -4.16
C ALA A 158 -4.24 -7.48 -3.77
N LEU A 159 -4.98 -7.23 -2.69
CA LEU A 159 -5.00 -5.92 -2.03
C LEU A 159 -3.59 -5.40 -1.73
N HIS A 160 -3.38 -4.09 -1.87
CA HIS A 160 -2.10 -3.43 -1.65
C HIS A 160 -2.27 -2.01 -1.08
N GLY A 161 -1.21 -1.47 -0.47
CA GLY A 161 -1.22 -0.11 0.12
C GLY A 161 -1.89 0.03 1.50
N GLY A 162 -2.49 -1.06 2.02
CA GLY A 162 -3.27 -1.05 3.26
C GLY A 162 -4.65 -0.39 3.09
N PRO A 163 -5.68 -0.82 3.83
CA PRO A 163 -6.98 -0.16 3.84
C PRO A 163 -6.83 1.30 4.30
N LYS A 164 -7.53 2.21 3.60
CA LYS A 164 -7.56 3.64 3.94
C LYS A 164 -8.94 4.00 4.44
N TYR A 165 -9.04 4.69 5.57
CA TYR A 165 -10.33 5.01 6.18
C TYR A 165 -10.76 6.43 5.83
N SER A 166 -12.08 6.70 5.88
CA SER A 166 -12.56 8.06 6.07
C SER A 166 -12.13 8.59 7.44
N SER A 167 -12.12 9.92 7.61
CA SER A 167 -11.65 10.60 8.82
C SER A 167 -12.39 10.17 10.09
N ASP A 168 -13.63 9.69 9.96
CA ASP A 168 -14.48 9.19 11.04
C ASP A 168 -14.44 7.66 11.22
N GLY A 169 -13.70 6.93 10.38
CA GLY A 169 -13.58 5.48 10.41
C GLY A 169 -14.78 4.69 9.86
N ARG A 170 -15.84 5.34 9.38
CA ARG A 170 -17.03 4.64 8.85
C ARG A 170 -16.76 3.95 7.53
N PHE A 171 -16.14 4.65 6.59
CA PHE A 171 -15.85 4.08 5.28
C PHE A 171 -14.41 3.61 5.22
N VAL A 172 -14.19 2.53 4.47
CA VAL A 172 -12.86 2.06 4.12
C VAL A 172 -12.73 1.87 2.62
N TYR A 173 -11.56 2.21 2.11
CA TYR A 173 -11.17 2.13 0.72
C TYR A 173 -10.03 1.13 0.59
N PHE A 174 -10.20 0.17 -0.32
CA PHE A 174 -9.19 -0.83 -0.65
C PHE A 174 -8.68 -0.58 -2.06
N ALA A 175 -7.37 -0.69 -2.26
CA ALA A 175 -6.76 -0.75 -3.58
C ALA A 175 -6.24 -2.16 -3.87
N SER A 176 -6.54 -2.71 -5.03
CA SER A 176 -5.95 -3.95 -5.53
C SER A 176 -4.83 -3.67 -6.52
N ARG A 177 -3.89 -4.61 -6.64
CA ARG A 177 -2.76 -4.46 -7.59
C ARG A 177 -3.20 -4.36 -9.04
N ASP A 178 -4.32 -4.98 -9.40
CA ASP A 178 -4.88 -5.00 -10.74
C ASP A 178 -5.79 -3.80 -11.05
N GLY A 179 -5.85 -2.81 -10.15
CA GLY A 179 -6.39 -1.49 -10.46
C GLY A 179 -7.73 -1.13 -9.82
N TRP A 180 -8.37 -2.07 -9.13
CA TRP A 180 -9.66 -1.82 -8.50
C TRP A 180 -9.52 -1.03 -7.21
N ILE A 181 -10.41 -0.06 -7.05
CA ILE A 181 -10.68 0.66 -5.82
C ILE A 181 -12.06 0.26 -5.35
N SER A 182 -12.18 -0.21 -4.12
CA SER A 182 -13.43 -0.66 -3.52
C SER A 182 -13.73 0.16 -2.27
N LYS A 183 -14.95 0.74 -2.19
CA LYS A 183 -15.46 1.42 -1.00
C LYS A 183 -16.38 0.48 -0.23
N PHE A 184 -16.14 0.32 1.07
CA PHE A 184 -16.94 -0.53 1.96
C PHE A 184 -17.41 0.28 3.18
N ASP A 185 -18.68 0.13 3.55
CA ASP A 185 -19.27 0.74 4.75
C ASP A 185 -19.07 -0.19 5.94
N MET A 186 -18.22 0.22 6.89
CA MET A 186 -17.89 -0.55 8.09
C MET A 186 -19.05 -0.64 9.07
N TYR A 187 -20.08 0.21 8.98
CA TYR A 187 -21.22 0.22 9.91
C TYR A 187 -22.32 -0.71 9.43
N THR A 188 -22.58 -0.75 8.12
CA THR A 188 -23.58 -1.66 7.54
C THR A 188 -23.00 -2.99 7.05
N LEU A 189 -21.66 -3.10 6.98
CA LEU A 189 -20.93 -4.26 6.46
C LEU A 189 -21.24 -4.56 4.99
N LYS A 190 -21.28 -3.51 4.15
CA LYS A 190 -21.65 -3.62 2.73
C LYS A 190 -20.62 -2.99 1.82
N LEU A 191 -20.39 -3.62 0.67
CA LEU A 191 -19.66 -3.01 -0.44
C LEU A 191 -20.54 -1.92 -1.08
N VAL A 192 -20.03 -0.70 -1.14
CA VAL A 192 -20.77 0.50 -1.57
C VAL A 192 -20.58 0.74 -3.07
N ALA A 193 -19.33 0.79 -3.51
CA ALA A 193 -18.97 1.07 -4.90
C ALA A 193 -17.59 0.49 -5.24
N GLU A 194 -17.37 0.26 -6.53
CA GLU A 194 -16.07 -0.13 -7.08
C GLU A 194 -15.78 0.62 -8.39
N ILE A 195 -14.52 0.93 -8.64
CA ILE A 195 -14.04 1.48 -9.91
C ILE A 195 -12.63 0.98 -10.19
N ARG A 196 -12.27 0.83 -11.46
CA ARG A 196 -10.92 0.42 -11.86
C ARG A 196 -10.11 1.62 -12.36
N ALA A 197 -9.23 2.12 -11.51
CA ALA A 197 -8.44 3.33 -11.73
C ALA A 197 -7.20 3.12 -12.61
N GLY A 198 -6.79 1.87 -12.86
CA GLY A 198 -5.62 1.56 -13.69
C GLY A 198 -5.52 0.07 -14.01
N ILE A 199 -4.42 -0.32 -14.63
CA ILE A 199 -4.10 -1.74 -14.92
C ILE A 199 -3.18 -2.30 -13.83
N ASN A 200 -2.32 -1.44 -13.27
CA ASN A 200 -1.35 -1.81 -12.26
C ASN A 200 -1.20 -0.72 -11.20
N THR A 201 -2.02 -0.78 -10.16
CA THR A 201 -2.04 0.20 -9.06
C THR A 201 -1.01 -0.16 -8.00
N ARG A 202 -0.37 0.85 -7.41
CA ARG A 202 0.60 0.68 -6.32
C ARG A 202 0.07 1.11 -4.98
N ASN A 203 -0.62 2.25 -4.93
CA ASN A 203 -1.04 2.85 -3.68
C ASN A 203 -2.29 3.71 -3.91
N ALA A 204 -3.08 3.92 -2.87
CA ALA A 204 -4.15 4.91 -2.84
C ALA A 204 -4.17 5.63 -1.49
N ALA A 205 -4.62 6.88 -1.48
CA ALA A 205 -4.80 7.69 -0.26
C ALA A 205 -6.15 8.42 -0.30
N VAL A 206 -6.71 8.69 0.87
CA VAL A 206 -7.97 9.43 1.05
C VAL A 206 -7.62 10.83 1.57
N SER A 207 -8.25 11.88 1.03
CA SER A 207 -8.05 13.24 1.52
C SER A 207 -8.59 13.38 2.94
N ALA A 208 -7.99 14.25 3.76
CA ALA A 208 -8.38 14.40 5.16
C ALA A 208 -9.78 15.01 5.33
N ASP A 209 -10.32 15.64 4.28
CA ASP A 209 -11.66 16.19 4.20
C ASP A 209 -12.70 15.18 3.64
N ASP A 210 -12.31 13.92 3.44
CA ASP A 210 -13.15 12.83 2.93
C ASP A 210 -13.80 13.09 1.56
N ARG A 211 -13.25 14.00 0.74
CA ARG A 211 -13.80 14.32 -0.58
C ARG A 211 -13.16 13.54 -1.72
N PHE A 212 -11.90 13.10 -1.58
CA PHE A 212 -11.15 12.51 -2.69
C PHE A 212 -10.39 11.25 -2.32
N VAL A 213 -10.30 10.33 -3.29
CA VAL A 213 -9.36 9.22 -3.28
C VAL A 213 -8.35 9.43 -4.40
N MET A 214 -7.07 9.55 -4.05
CA MET A 214 -5.95 9.66 -4.99
C MET A 214 -5.35 8.27 -5.19
N VAL A 215 -5.26 7.81 -6.43
CA VAL A 215 -4.75 6.50 -6.81
C VAL A 215 -3.47 6.66 -7.63
N GLY A 216 -2.41 5.97 -7.23
CA GLY A 216 -1.12 5.95 -7.92
C GLY A 216 -0.92 4.69 -8.76
N ASN A 217 -0.73 4.87 -10.07
CA ASN A 217 -0.55 3.77 -11.00
C ASN A 217 0.90 3.64 -11.48
N THR A 218 1.27 2.40 -11.77
CA THR A 218 2.47 2.05 -12.55
C THR A 218 2.15 1.76 -14.01
N LEU A 219 0.91 1.35 -14.27
CA LEU A 219 0.40 1.14 -15.62
C LEU A 219 -1.09 1.52 -15.66
N PRO A 220 -1.47 2.50 -16.49
CA PRO A 220 -0.58 3.48 -17.13
C PRO A 220 0.14 4.34 -16.08
N ARG A 221 1.14 5.12 -16.49
CA ARG A 221 1.89 6.05 -15.61
C ARG A 221 1.07 7.29 -15.23
N THR A 222 0.01 7.08 -14.46
CA THR A 222 -0.98 8.10 -14.11
C THR A 222 -1.23 8.18 -12.60
N LEU A 223 -1.69 9.35 -12.17
CA LEU A 223 -2.46 9.54 -10.95
C LEU A 223 -3.93 9.67 -11.32
N VAL A 224 -4.82 9.12 -10.50
CA VAL A 224 -6.27 9.22 -10.70
C VAL A 224 -6.90 9.76 -9.43
N ILE A 225 -7.73 10.80 -9.56
CA ILE A 225 -8.52 11.38 -8.48
C ILE A 225 -9.97 10.92 -8.67
N LEU A 226 -10.53 10.32 -7.62
CA LEU A 226 -11.90 9.86 -7.55
C LEU A 226 -12.66 10.66 -6.47
N ASP A 227 -13.96 10.82 -6.63
CA ASP A 227 -14.85 11.29 -5.57
C ASP A 227 -14.93 10.21 -4.48
N ALA A 228 -14.65 10.55 -3.22
CA ALA A 228 -14.66 9.55 -2.15
C ALA A 228 -16.09 9.08 -1.80
N GLY A 229 -17.12 9.83 -2.19
CA GLY A 229 -18.51 9.45 -1.98
C GLY A 229 -18.88 8.20 -2.79
N ASP A 230 -18.80 8.27 -4.10
CA ASP A 230 -19.24 7.19 -4.99
C ASP A 230 -18.12 6.53 -5.81
N LEU A 231 -16.89 7.02 -5.73
CA LEU A 231 -15.73 6.63 -6.56
C LEU A 231 -15.79 7.09 -8.02
N SER A 232 -16.69 8.00 -8.39
CA SER A 232 -16.72 8.58 -9.73
C SER A 232 -15.41 9.31 -10.07
N LEU A 233 -15.00 9.26 -11.34
CA LEU A 233 -13.76 9.87 -11.79
C LEU A 233 -13.85 11.41 -11.73
N VAL A 234 -12.90 12.03 -11.03
CA VAL A 234 -12.74 13.49 -10.97
C VAL A 234 -11.67 13.96 -11.96
N LYS A 235 -10.49 13.33 -11.96
CA LYS A 235 -9.37 13.74 -12.81
C LYS A 235 -8.38 12.60 -13.06
N VAL A 236 -7.86 12.51 -14.28
CA VAL A 236 -6.66 11.73 -14.59
C VAL A 236 -5.50 12.70 -14.78
N ILE A 237 -4.36 12.40 -14.17
CA ILE A 237 -3.15 13.21 -14.24
C ILE A 237 -2.03 12.33 -14.80
N ASP A 238 -1.46 12.74 -15.92
CA ASP A 238 -0.25 12.13 -16.46
C ASP A 238 0.94 12.42 -15.54
N VAL A 239 1.67 11.38 -15.15
CA VAL A 239 2.88 11.54 -14.34
C VAL A 239 4.05 11.80 -15.29
N LYS A 240 4.23 13.08 -15.62
CA LYS A 240 5.34 13.60 -16.42
C LYS A 240 5.97 14.84 -15.77
N ASP A 241 7.30 14.91 -15.80
CA ASP A 241 8.02 16.13 -15.41
C ASP A 241 7.93 17.21 -16.50
N ASP A 242 8.48 18.39 -16.21
CA ASP A 242 8.51 19.52 -17.15
C ASP A 242 9.39 19.25 -18.41
N HIS A 243 10.16 18.16 -18.43
CA HIS A 243 10.95 17.70 -19.59
C HIS A 243 10.21 16.62 -20.41
N GLY A 244 9.02 16.21 -19.99
CA GLY A 244 8.22 15.17 -20.63
C GLY A 244 8.64 13.73 -20.27
N ASN A 245 9.58 13.55 -19.34
CA ASN A 245 9.90 12.21 -18.83
C ASN A 245 8.72 11.71 -18.01
N SER A 246 8.35 10.44 -18.16
CA SER A 246 7.23 9.85 -17.43
C SER A 246 7.68 8.89 -16.34
N SER A 247 6.98 8.89 -15.21
CA SER A 247 7.30 8.02 -14.07
C SER A 247 6.13 7.16 -13.63
N ARG A 248 6.45 5.94 -13.20
CA ARG A 248 5.57 5.17 -12.33
C ARG A 248 5.42 5.87 -10.99
N VAL A 249 4.25 5.74 -10.39
CA VAL A 249 4.03 6.17 -9.00
C VAL A 249 4.56 5.09 -8.05
N SER A 250 5.40 5.50 -7.09
CA SER A 250 5.90 4.59 -6.06
C SER A 250 4.93 4.52 -4.88
N ALA A 251 4.54 5.69 -4.36
CA ALA A 251 3.61 5.81 -3.25
C ALA A 251 2.83 7.13 -3.29
N VAL A 252 1.66 7.12 -2.66
CA VAL A 252 0.77 8.27 -2.49
C VAL A 252 0.34 8.30 -1.03
N TYR A 253 0.45 9.43 -0.37
CA TYR A 253 -0.02 9.60 1.00
C TYR A 253 -0.78 10.92 1.13
N THR A 254 -1.74 10.95 2.05
CA THR A 254 -2.38 12.20 2.46
C THR A 254 -1.51 12.90 3.49
N ALA A 255 -1.41 14.22 3.42
CA ALA A 255 -0.75 15.06 4.40
C ALA A 255 -1.80 16.02 4.98
N PRO A 256 -2.54 15.60 6.03
CA PRO A 256 -3.68 16.36 6.55
C PRO A 256 -3.35 17.81 6.94
N PRO A 257 -2.23 18.12 7.64
CA PRO A 257 -1.90 19.51 8.00
C PRO A 257 -1.63 20.43 6.80
N ARG A 258 -1.54 19.87 5.60
CA ARG A 258 -1.18 20.57 4.35
C ARG A 258 -2.31 20.59 3.33
N ASP A 259 -3.45 19.97 3.65
CA ASP A 259 -4.58 19.77 2.73
C ASP A 259 -4.16 19.24 1.35
N SER A 260 -3.17 18.33 1.34
CA SER A 260 -2.52 17.88 0.11
C SER A 260 -2.23 16.38 0.11
N PHE A 261 -2.10 15.82 -1.09
CA PHE A 261 -1.48 14.52 -1.32
C PHE A 261 0.00 14.70 -1.64
N ILE A 262 0.83 13.79 -1.14
CA ILE A 262 2.25 13.70 -1.44
C ILE A 262 2.50 12.43 -2.24
N VAL A 263 3.20 12.57 -3.38
CA VAL A 263 3.44 11.49 -4.33
C VAL A 263 4.93 11.32 -4.52
N ALA A 264 5.44 10.12 -4.28
CA ALA A 264 6.81 9.75 -4.63
C ALA A 264 6.86 9.03 -5.97
N LEU A 265 7.87 9.39 -6.76
CA LEU A 265 8.06 8.90 -8.12
C LEU A 265 9.26 7.95 -8.21
N LYS A 266 9.09 6.89 -9.01
CA LYS A 266 10.07 5.81 -9.12
C LYS A 266 11.13 6.04 -10.19
N ASP A 267 10.76 6.74 -11.26
CA ASP A 267 11.59 6.89 -12.46
C ASP A 267 12.05 8.34 -12.66
N ILE A 268 11.57 9.28 -11.84
CA ILE A 268 11.99 10.68 -11.79
C ILE A 268 12.32 11.03 -10.33
N LYS A 269 13.36 11.83 -10.12
CA LYS A 269 13.84 12.24 -8.80
C LYS A 269 13.04 13.43 -8.25
N GLN A 270 11.74 13.22 -8.07
CA GLN A 270 10.84 14.26 -7.60
C GLN A 270 9.83 13.70 -6.59
N VAL A 271 9.41 14.58 -5.68
CA VAL A 271 8.20 14.45 -4.88
C VAL A 271 7.20 15.45 -5.41
N TRP A 272 5.95 15.03 -5.60
CA TRP A 272 4.88 15.96 -5.95
C TRP A 272 3.96 16.20 -4.77
N GLU A 273 3.62 17.46 -4.55
CA GLU A 273 2.60 17.89 -3.59
C GLU A 273 1.38 18.42 -4.38
N ILE A 274 0.21 17.83 -4.12
CA ILE A 274 -1.03 18.11 -4.86
C ILE A 274 -2.11 18.53 -3.85
N ASN A 275 -2.42 19.82 -3.80
CA ASN A 275 -3.41 20.36 -2.88
C ASN A 275 -4.84 20.09 -3.36
N TYR A 276 -5.74 19.72 -2.44
CA TYR A 276 -7.14 19.37 -2.75
C TYR A 276 -8.18 20.38 -2.27
N THR A 277 -7.76 21.51 -1.67
CA THR A 277 -8.69 22.58 -1.29
C THR A 277 -9.34 23.21 -2.51
N ASP A 278 -10.47 23.90 -2.30
CA ASP A 278 -11.18 24.58 -3.38
C ASP A 278 -10.44 25.85 -3.86
N ASN A 279 -9.61 26.43 -3.00
CA ASN A 279 -8.76 27.59 -3.29
C ASN A 279 -7.31 27.27 -2.94
N PRO A 280 -6.62 26.42 -3.74
CA PRO A 280 -5.28 25.96 -3.41
C PRO A 280 -4.27 27.10 -3.46
N PRO A 281 -3.17 27.01 -2.69
CA PRO A 281 -2.03 27.91 -2.86
C PRO A 281 -1.55 27.94 -4.31
N LYS A 282 -1.14 29.12 -4.78
CA LYS A 282 -0.59 29.25 -6.14
C LYS A 282 0.71 28.45 -6.22
N VAL A 283 0.77 27.53 -7.18
CA VAL A 283 2.00 26.81 -7.53
C VAL A 283 2.56 27.42 -8.80
N PHE A 284 3.82 27.80 -8.77
CA PHE A 284 4.53 28.33 -9.93
C PHE A 284 5.60 27.31 -10.34
N ARG A 285 5.59 26.89 -11.60
CA ARG A 285 6.61 25.98 -12.15
C ARG A 285 7.77 26.79 -12.74
N GLY A 286 8.99 26.24 -12.62
CA GLY A 286 10.22 26.87 -13.11
C GLY A 286 10.86 27.90 -12.16
N TYR A 287 11.91 28.57 -12.62
CA TYR A 287 12.63 29.58 -11.85
C TYR A 287 11.85 30.89 -11.77
N VAL A 288 11.36 31.22 -10.57
CA VAL A 288 10.72 32.52 -10.27
C VAL A 288 11.61 33.26 -9.27
N HIS A 289 11.98 34.50 -9.55
CA HIS A 289 12.90 35.27 -8.71
C HIS A 289 12.20 35.81 -7.44
N ASP A 290 10.93 36.24 -7.55
CA ASP A 290 10.08 36.55 -6.39
C ASP A 290 8.61 36.17 -6.64
N TYR A 291 8.10 35.20 -5.89
CA TYR A 291 6.70 34.73 -5.98
C TYR A 291 5.68 35.80 -5.55
N ARG A 292 6.09 36.83 -4.80
CA ARG A 292 5.22 37.94 -4.37
C ARG A 292 4.94 38.93 -5.49
N MET A 293 5.79 38.97 -6.51
CA MET A 293 5.68 39.89 -7.65
C MET A 293 4.88 39.30 -8.81
N GLY A 294 4.44 38.03 -8.72
CA GLY A 294 3.62 37.39 -9.75
C GLY A 294 4.35 37.18 -11.08
N GLU A 295 5.68 37.07 -11.05
CA GLU A 295 6.53 36.93 -12.25
C GLU A 295 6.36 35.56 -12.95
N GLY A 296 5.85 34.55 -12.24
CA GLY A 296 5.55 33.23 -12.78
C GLY A 296 4.08 33.07 -13.18
N LEU A 297 3.82 32.22 -14.17
CA LEU A 297 2.45 31.74 -14.43
C LEU A 297 2.11 30.65 -13.41
N ALA A 298 1.06 30.89 -12.63
CA ALA A 298 0.57 29.88 -11.69
C ALA A 298 -0.12 28.74 -12.45
N GLU A 299 0.06 27.52 -11.96
CA GLU A 299 -0.67 26.33 -12.40
C GLU A 299 -2.18 26.59 -12.35
N PRO A 300 -2.90 26.51 -13.48
CA PRO A 300 -4.32 26.80 -13.51
C PRO A 300 -5.16 25.61 -13.01
N GLY A 301 -6.29 25.93 -12.37
CA GLY A 301 -7.33 24.96 -12.05
C GLY A 301 -7.14 24.21 -10.72
N ARG A 302 -7.98 23.18 -10.52
CA ARG A 302 -8.00 22.36 -9.31
C ARG A 302 -6.88 21.31 -9.34
N PHE A 303 -6.31 21.03 -8.17
CA PHE A 303 -5.20 20.11 -7.97
C PHE A 303 -3.89 20.57 -8.64
N PRO A 304 -3.38 21.78 -8.30
CA PRO A 304 -2.08 22.22 -8.80
C PRO A 304 -0.98 21.30 -8.28
N ILE A 305 0.02 21.03 -9.12
CA ILE A 305 1.10 20.08 -8.82
C ILE A 305 2.36 20.86 -8.53
N ARG A 306 2.78 20.88 -7.26
CA ARG A 306 4.08 21.40 -6.85
C ARG A 306 5.11 20.28 -6.95
N MET A 307 6.03 20.42 -7.89
CA MET A 307 7.16 19.50 -8.06
C MET A 307 8.32 19.94 -7.15
N ILE A 308 8.79 19.02 -6.31
CA ILE A 308 9.92 19.21 -5.41
C ILE A 308 11.03 18.29 -5.86
N ASP A 309 12.16 18.86 -6.28
CA ASP A 309 13.31 18.07 -6.70
C ASP A 309 13.97 17.36 -5.51
N ALA A 310 14.41 16.13 -5.78
CA ALA A 310 15.14 15.27 -4.87
C ALA A 310 16.52 14.93 -5.47
N ASP A 311 17.51 14.68 -4.63
CA ASP A 311 18.86 14.31 -5.10
C ASP A 311 18.91 12.86 -5.61
N ASP A 312 17.99 12.02 -5.12
CA ASP A 312 17.86 10.61 -5.48
C ASP A 312 16.39 10.16 -5.56
N TYR A 313 16.15 8.99 -6.14
CA TYR A 313 14.83 8.38 -6.26
C TYR A 313 14.24 8.03 -4.89
N LEU A 314 12.91 8.01 -4.82
CA LEU A 314 12.18 7.69 -3.60
C LEU A 314 11.30 6.47 -3.86
N ASP A 315 11.77 5.31 -3.43
CA ASP A 315 10.97 4.08 -3.49
C ASP A 315 9.91 4.05 -2.40
N ASP A 316 10.25 4.54 -1.21
CA ASP A 316 9.40 4.59 -0.03
C ASP A 316 9.82 5.77 0.84
N PHE A 317 8.89 6.27 1.66
CA PHE A 317 9.15 7.44 2.51
C PHE A 317 8.31 7.45 3.78
N PHE A 318 8.68 8.35 4.68
CA PHE A 318 8.08 8.57 5.99
C PHE A 318 7.95 10.07 6.24
N PHE A 319 6.97 10.49 7.04
CA PHE A 319 6.82 11.89 7.46
C PHE A 319 7.15 12.06 8.94
N ASP A 320 7.74 13.19 9.29
CA ASP A 320 7.61 13.65 10.68
C ASP A 320 6.14 13.98 11.02
N GLN A 321 5.82 14.01 12.32
CA GLN A 321 4.44 14.19 12.79
C GLN A 321 3.81 15.54 12.36
N ASP A 322 4.65 16.57 12.17
CA ASP A 322 4.20 17.89 11.72
C ASP A 322 4.08 17.99 10.18
N TYR A 323 4.43 16.93 9.43
CA TYR A 323 4.45 16.91 7.96
C TYR A 323 5.28 18.06 7.36
N GLN A 324 6.38 18.43 8.01
CA GLN A 324 7.33 19.41 7.52
C GLN A 324 8.49 18.75 6.78
N HIS A 325 8.79 17.49 7.13
CA HIS A 325 9.90 16.73 6.61
C HIS A 325 9.42 15.40 6.03
N LEU A 326 9.78 15.15 4.78
CA LEU A 326 9.71 13.84 4.17
C LEU A 326 11.09 13.19 4.28
N ILE A 327 11.14 12.03 4.91
CA ILE A 327 12.32 11.19 5.01
C ILE A 327 12.17 10.07 4.00
N GLY A 328 13.02 10.05 2.99
CA GLY A 328 12.92 9.13 1.89
C GLY A 328 14.23 8.42 1.62
N ALA A 329 14.17 7.22 1.06
CA ALA A 329 15.36 6.46 0.70
C ALA A 329 15.21 5.82 -0.68
N SER A 330 16.33 5.75 -1.40
CA SER A 330 16.41 4.95 -2.61
C SER A 330 16.83 3.52 -2.27
N ARG A 331 16.57 2.59 -3.19
CA ARG A 331 17.10 1.22 -3.11
C ARG A 331 18.63 1.10 -3.08
N SER A 332 19.37 2.19 -3.31
CA SER A 332 20.84 2.18 -3.32
C SER A 332 21.48 2.43 -1.95
N GLY A 333 20.67 2.68 -0.90
CA GLY A 333 21.16 2.79 0.48
C GLY A 333 21.64 4.19 0.88
N LYS A 334 20.98 5.23 0.37
CA LYS A 334 21.15 6.61 0.84
C LYS A 334 19.80 7.22 1.18
N GLY A 335 19.64 7.66 2.41
CA GLY A 335 18.45 8.39 2.85
C GLY A 335 18.63 9.89 2.63
N GLN A 336 17.52 10.58 2.39
CA GLN A 336 17.48 12.04 2.28
C GLN A 336 16.29 12.59 3.04
N VAL A 337 16.44 13.82 3.55
CA VAL A 337 15.37 14.57 4.21
C VAL A 337 15.00 15.75 3.32
N ILE A 338 13.76 15.79 2.87
CA ILE A 338 13.18 16.86 2.08
C ILE A 338 12.29 17.69 2.99
N ASN A 339 12.58 18.98 3.13
CA ASN A 339 11.70 19.90 3.83
C ASN A 339 10.58 20.35 2.88
N LEU A 340 9.34 19.99 3.20
CA LEU A 340 8.15 20.24 2.37
C LEU A 340 7.69 21.70 2.44
N VAL A 341 8.12 22.47 3.44
CA VAL A 341 7.83 23.91 3.52
C VAL A 341 8.67 24.64 2.47
N VAL A 342 9.99 24.51 2.57
CA VAL A 342 10.92 25.20 1.65
C VAL A 342 11.01 24.50 0.28
N GLY A 343 10.62 23.23 0.19
CA GLY A 343 10.57 22.47 -1.06
C GLY A 343 11.96 22.06 -1.58
N ARG A 344 12.84 21.59 -0.69
CA ARG A 344 14.18 21.10 -1.06
C ARG A 344 14.73 20.12 -0.03
N LYS A 345 15.73 19.34 -0.46
CA LYS A 345 16.55 18.55 0.47
C LYS A 345 17.27 19.45 1.49
N ILE A 346 17.32 19.00 2.74
CA ILE A 346 18.02 19.67 3.85
C ILE A 346 19.05 18.80 4.56
N ALA A 347 18.99 17.47 4.42
CA ALA A 347 19.93 16.55 5.05
C ALA A 347 20.04 15.23 4.29
N ASP A 348 21.16 14.54 4.49
CA ASP A 348 21.39 13.14 4.15
C ASP A 348 21.28 12.28 5.42
N ILE A 349 20.82 11.03 5.27
CA ILE A 349 20.77 10.05 6.36
C ILE A 349 21.60 8.83 5.99
N ASP A 350 22.47 8.42 6.91
CA ASP A 350 23.20 7.14 6.83
C ASP A 350 22.27 5.96 7.16
N LEU A 351 21.58 5.47 6.14
CA LEU A 351 20.78 4.26 6.19
C LEU A 351 21.49 3.16 5.39
N PRO A 352 22.01 2.11 6.04
CA PRO A 352 22.62 1.01 5.32
C PRO A 352 21.57 0.24 4.49
N GLY A 353 21.99 -0.30 3.35
CA GLY A 353 21.24 -1.32 2.61
C GLY A 353 19.91 -0.83 2.02
N LEU A 354 18.82 -1.55 2.31
CA LEU A 354 17.46 -1.30 1.81
C LEU A 354 16.52 -0.98 2.98
N PRO A 355 16.56 0.24 3.56
CA PRO A 355 15.66 0.61 4.65
C PRO A 355 14.19 0.57 4.19
N HIS A 356 13.30 0.05 5.03
CA HIS A 356 11.85 0.10 4.77
C HIS A 356 11.21 1.27 5.53
N LEU A 357 11.35 2.49 5.01
CA LEU A 357 10.89 3.69 5.70
C LEU A 357 9.36 3.75 5.91
N GLY A 358 8.56 3.18 5.01
CA GLY A 358 7.12 3.06 5.16
C GLY A 358 6.69 2.08 6.26
N SER A 359 7.61 1.34 6.87
CA SER A 359 7.37 0.62 8.13
C SER A 359 8.07 1.24 9.33
N GLY A 360 8.77 2.36 9.12
CA GLY A 360 9.40 3.13 10.19
C GLY A 360 8.39 3.73 11.15
N ILE A 361 8.85 3.96 12.38
CA ILE A 361 8.04 4.51 13.45
C ILE A 361 8.82 5.57 14.23
N THR A 362 8.10 6.48 14.88
CA THR A 362 8.69 7.50 15.73
C THR A 362 8.21 7.42 17.16
N TRP A 363 9.07 7.84 18.10
CA TRP A 363 8.68 8.06 19.49
C TRP A 363 9.56 9.11 20.16
N PRO A 364 9.04 9.81 21.18
CA PRO A 364 9.86 10.65 22.05
C PRO A 364 10.91 9.83 22.79
N TRP A 365 12.15 10.29 22.79
CA TRP A 365 13.25 9.67 23.50
C TRP A 365 14.11 10.74 24.15
N ARG A 366 14.07 10.82 25.48
CA ARG A 366 14.75 11.86 26.28
C ARG A 366 14.31 13.27 25.84
N ASP A 367 15.23 14.11 25.36
CA ASP A 367 15.01 15.47 24.91
C ASP A 367 14.84 15.59 23.38
N THR A 368 14.71 14.47 22.68
CA THR A 368 14.57 14.39 21.22
C THR A 368 13.44 13.44 20.80
N THR A 369 13.20 13.34 19.50
CA THR A 369 12.36 12.31 18.88
C THR A 369 13.25 11.45 18.00
N VAL A 370 13.07 10.14 18.08
CA VAL A 370 13.79 9.20 17.22
C VAL A 370 12.86 8.59 16.18
N LEU A 371 13.41 8.36 14.99
CA LEU A 371 12.85 7.51 13.94
C LEU A 371 13.60 6.18 13.97
N ALA A 372 12.87 5.06 14.01
CA ALA A 372 13.47 3.75 13.76
C ALA A 372 12.89 3.10 12.52
N THR A 373 13.75 2.40 11.76
CA THR A 373 13.37 1.69 10.54
C THR A 373 14.10 0.35 10.45
N PRO A 374 13.42 -0.74 10.05
CA PRO A 374 14.09 -1.99 9.73
C PRO A 374 14.75 -1.91 8.34
N ASN A 375 15.61 -2.88 8.05
CA ASN A 375 16.26 -3.07 6.75
C ASN A 375 15.77 -4.37 6.10
N LEU A 376 15.38 -4.28 4.82
CA LEU A 376 14.82 -5.38 4.02
C LEU A 376 15.85 -6.43 3.59
N LYS A 377 17.14 -6.11 3.67
CA LYS A 377 18.23 -6.95 3.20
C LYS A 377 19.14 -7.43 4.32
N ASP A 378 19.38 -6.59 5.31
CA ASP A 378 20.29 -6.85 6.43
C ASP A 378 19.51 -6.95 7.74
N GLY A 379 19.99 -7.74 8.69
CA GLY A 379 19.37 -7.87 10.02
C GLY A 379 19.68 -6.69 10.93
N VAL A 380 19.21 -5.49 10.57
CA VAL A 380 19.50 -4.27 11.33
C VAL A 380 18.26 -3.38 11.44
N VAL A 381 18.01 -2.86 12.64
CA VAL A 381 17.15 -1.69 12.86
C VAL A 381 18.03 -0.47 13.09
N SER A 382 17.84 0.56 12.26
CA SER A 382 18.53 1.85 12.43
C SER A 382 17.64 2.80 13.22
N ILE A 383 18.20 3.45 14.24
CA ILE A 383 17.52 4.46 15.07
C ILE A 383 18.23 5.80 14.88
N ILE A 384 17.47 6.81 14.45
CA ILE A 384 17.96 8.11 13.99
C ILE A 384 17.33 9.20 14.84
N ASP A 385 18.15 10.10 15.34
CA ASP A 385 17.68 11.34 15.97
C ASP A 385 17.14 12.29 14.90
N MET A 386 15.87 12.71 15.02
CA MET A 386 15.19 13.52 14.00
C MET A 386 15.56 15.00 14.03
N LYS A 387 16.29 15.47 15.05
CA LYS A 387 16.76 16.84 15.15
C LYS A 387 18.09 17.03 14.41
N THR A 388 18.97 16.04 14.51
CA THR A 388 20.33 16.05 13.97
C THR A 388 20.46 15.21 12.70
N TRP A 389 19.48 14.36 12.41
CA TRP A 389 19.46 13.38 11.31
C TRP A 389 20.60 12.36 11.37
N LYS A 390 21.16 12.13 12.56
CA LYS A 390 22.24 11.17 12.79
C LYS A 390 21.73 9.88 13.39
N THR A 391 22.28 8.77 12.92
CA THR A 391 22.03 7.45 13.51
C THR A 391 22.61 7.38 14.91
N VAL A 392 21.75 7.20 15.93
CA VAL A 392 22.14 7.10 17.35
C VAL A 392 22.36 5.67 17.80
N LYS A 393 21.73 4.70 17.12
CA LYS A 393 21.88 3.26 17.42
C LYS A 393 21.60 2.44 16.16
N LYS A 394 22.34 1.35 16.00
CA LYS A 394 22.02 0.24 15.08
C LYS A 394 21.82 -1.01 15.96
N LEU A 395 20.68 -1.68 15.81
CA LEU A 395 20.35 -2.90 16.54
C LEU A 395 20.41 -4.07 15.59
N GLU A 396 21.26 -5.04 15.88
CA GLU A 396 21.35 -6.28 15.12
C GLU A 396 20.15 -7.19 15.47
N THR A 397 19.38 -7.56 14.44
CA THR A 397 18.31 -8.56 14.52
C THR A 397 18.80 -9.88 13.95
N SER A 398 18.06 -10.97 14.20
CA SER A 398 18.42 -12.31 13.70
C SER A 398 18.34 -12.45 12.17
N GLY A 399 17.82 -11.43 11.48
CA GLY A 399 17.75 -11.36 10.03
C GLY A 399 16.90 -10.17 9.54
N PRO A 400 16.70 -10.05 8.21
CA PRO A 400 16.12 -8.86 7.59
C PRO A 400 14.63 -8.67 7.90
N GLY A 401 14.28 -7.52 8.46
CA GLY A 401 12.90 -7.22 8.87
C GLY A 401 12.09 -6.47 7.81
N PHE A 402 10.77 -6.66 7.83
CA PHE A 402 9.85 -5.94 6.97
C PHE A 402 9.03 -4.90 7.76
N PHE A 403 8.50 -5.27 8.93
CA PHE A 403 7.63 -4.40 9.72
C PHE A 403 8.21 -4.11 11.11
N LEU A 404 8.18 -2.82 11.48
CA LEU A 404 8.43 -2.31 12.81
C LEU A 404 7.18 -1.57 13.32
N ARG A 405 6.76 -1.86 14.55
CA ARG A 405 5.49 -1.37 15.12
C ARG A 405 5.58 -1.12 16.61
N SER A 406 4.83 -0.16 17.10
CA SER A 406 4.68 0.21 18.51
C SER A 406 3.34 0.95 18.68
N HIS A 407 3.16 1.56 19.84
CA HIS A 407 2.07 2.45 20.19
C HIS A 407 2.58 3.50 21.19
N GLU A 408 2.03 4.71 21.23
CA GLU A 408 2.38 5.75 22.23
C GLU A 408 2.38 5.19 23.66
N ASN A 409 1.35 4.42 23.99
CA ASN A 409 1.13 3.85 25.32
C ASN A 409 1.92 2.55 25.60
N SER A 410 2.64 2.00 24.61
CA SER A 410 3.47 0.80 24.83
C SER A 410 4.90 1.22 25.16
N PRO A 411 5.60 0.57 26.11
CA PRO A 411 7.03 0.79 26.31
C PRO A 411 7.89 0.13 25.22
N TYR A 412 7.30 -0.71 24.37
CA TYR A 412 8.05 -1.56 23.44
C TYR A 412 7.76 -1.24 21.97
N ALA A 413 8.78 -1.46 21.13
CA ALA A 413 8.63 -1.62 19.70
C ALA A 413 8.88 -3.08 19.29
N TRP A 414 8.18 -3.54 18.27
CA TRP A 414 8.13 -4.93 17.82
C TRP A 414 8.62 -4.97 16.38
N VAL A 415 9.67 -5.75 16.11
CA VAL A 415 10.24 -5.90 14.76
C VAL A 415 10.31 -7.36 14.36
N ASP A 416 9.85 -7.66 13.15
CA ASP A 416 9.95 -9.00 12.58
C ASP A 416 11.29 -9.24 11.89
N THR A 417 11.63 -10.52 11.72
CA THR A 417 12.73 -10.98 10.85
C THR A 417 12.23 -11.49 9.50
N PHE A 418 10.92 -11.59 9.28
CA PHE A 418 10.13 -11.86 8.05
C PHE A 418 10.68 -12.79 6.92
N VAL A 419 11.94 -12.67 6.52
CA VAL A 419 12.64 -13.46 5.50
C VAL A 419 13.85 -14.19 6.12
N GLY A 420 14.09 -15.42 5.68
CA GLY A 420 15.27 -16.21 6.06
C GLY A 420 14.98 -17.27 7.14
N PRO A 421 16.02 -17.88 7.72
CA PRO A 421 15.87 -19.02 8.63
C PRO A 421 15.17 -18.66 9.95
N HIS A 422 15.24 -17.40 10.37
CA HIS A 422 14.64 -16.86 11.60
C HIS A 422 13.33 -16.11 11.33
N LYS A 423 12.63 -16.41 10.22
CA LYS A 423 11.38 -15.72 9.83
C LYS A 423 10.24 -15.85 10.84
N ASP A 424 10.39 -16.75 11.80
CA ASP A 424 9.48 -17.03 12.92
C ASP A 424 9.79 -16.19 14.17
N GLU A 425 10.84 -15.37 14.17
CA GLU A 425 11.23 -14.53 15.30
C GLU A 425 10.61 -13.12 15.24
N MET A 426 10.33 -12.59 16.43
CA MET A 426 9.84 -11.24 16.68
C MET A 426 10.63 -10.61 17.83
N HIS A 427 11.43 -9.59 17.54
CA HIS A 427 12.27 -8.92 18.53
C HIS A 427 11.50 -7.77 19.19
N ILE A 428 11.68 -7.66 20.50
CA ILE A 428 11.04 -6.65 21.36
C ILE A 428 12.12 -5.66 21.79
N ILE A 429 11.96 -4.42 21.36
CA ILE A 429 12.87 -3.31 21.63
C ILE A 429 12.28 -2.46 22.75
N ASP A 430 13.02 -2.23 23.83
CA ASP A 430 12.70 -1.25 24.85
C ASP A 430 12.98 0.16 24.31
N LYS A 431 11.95 1.01 24.25
CA LYS A 431 12.01 2.33 23.62
C LYS A 431 12.85 3.35 24.40
N ASP A 432 13.04 3.15 25.70
CA ASP A 432 13.87 4.03 26.53
C ASP A 432 15.35 3.62 26.45
N LYS A 433 15.63 2.32 26.53
CA LYS A 433 17.00 1.78 26.48
C LYS A 433 17.57 1.71 25.07
N LEU A 434 16.71 1.64 24.06
CA LEU A 434 17.06 1.35 22.66
C LEU A 434 17.83 0.02 22.57
N GLU A 435 17.27 -1.03 23.15
CA GLU A 435 17.87 -2.37 23.21
C GLU A 435 16.82 -3.45 22.97
N ILE A 436 17.22 -4.54 22.31
CA ILE A 436 16.38 -5.74 22.21
C ILE A 436 16.39 -6.43 23.58
N VAL A 437 15.24 -6.45 24.25
CA VAL A 437 15.08 -7.01 25.60
C VAL A 437 14.47 -8.41 25.58
N LYS A 438 13.84 -8.81 24.49
CA LYS A 438 13.25 -10.14 24.31
C LYS A 438 13.15 -10.50 22.83
N THR A 439 13.25 -11.78 22.52
CA THR A 439 12.88 -12.34 21.22
C THR A 439 11.79 -13.38 21.45
N LEU A 440 10.68 -13.23 20.74
CA LEU A 440 9.56 -14.18 20.74
C LEU A 440 9.66 -15.07 19.51
N THR A 441 9.17 -16.31 19.64
CA THR A 441 8.97 -17.24 18.51
C THR A 441 7.51 -17.67 18.49
N PRO A 442 6.58 -16.85 17.94
CA PRO A 442 5.14 -17.08 18.04
C PRO A 442 4.65 -18.41 17.43
N ALA A 443 5.36 -18.91 16.41
CA ALA A 443 5.13 -20.22 15.81
C ALA A 443 6.41 -20.72 15.09
N PRO A 444 7.13 -21.70 15.65
CA PRO A 444 8.40 -22.17 15.08
C PRO A 444 8.32 -22.55 13.59
N GLY A 445 9.26 -22.05 12.79
CA GLY A 445 9.34 -22.28 11.34
C GLY A 445 8.28 -21.57 10.48
N LYS A 446 7.27 -20.94 11.09
CA LYS A 446 6.20 -20.21 10.39
C LYS A 446 6.49 -18.72 10.39
N THR A 447 6.26 -18.04 9.26
CA THR A 447 6.59 -16.61 9.18
C THR A 447 5.71 -15.79 10.13
N SER A 448 6.35 -15.02 11.01
CA SER A 448 5.69 -14.10 11.96
C SER A 448 5.93 -12.66 11.52
N GLY A 449 4.90 -11.81 11.55
CA GLY A 449 5.10 -10.42 11.18
C GLY A 449 3.89 -9.52 11.33
N HIS A 450 4.08 -8.26 10.92
CA HIS A 450 3.07 -7.21 10.86
C HIS A 450 2.25 -7.08 12.16
N VAL A 451 2.84 -6.50 13.20
CA VAL A 451 2.13 -6.16 14.45
C VAL A 451 1.19 -4.95 14.25
N GLU A 452 0.17 -4.82 15.08
CA GLU A 452 -0.71 -3.65 15.19
C GLU A 452 -1.35 -3.72 16.56
N PHE A 453 -1.57 -2.57 17.17
CA PHE A 453 -2.10 -2.48 18.52
C PHE A 453 -3.60 -2.20 18.52
N THR A 454 -4.25 -2.55 19.63
CA THR A 454 -5.57 -1.99 19.97
C THR A 454 -5.46 -0.48 20.14
N ARG A 455 -6.60 0.20 20.08
CA ARG A 455 -6.71 1.67 20.23
C ARG A 455 -6.03 2.20 21.51
N ASP A 456 -6.06 1.42 22.58
CA ASP A 456 -5.47 1.79 23.87
C ASP A 456 -3.96 1.46 23.96
N GLY A 457 -3.41 0.73 22.99
CA GLY A 457 -2.04 0.24 22.99
C GLY A 457 -1.79 -0.97 23.89
N ARG A 458 -2.83 -1.54 24.51
CA ARG A 458 -2.68 -2.60 25.50
C ARG A 458 -2.36 -3.95 24.88
N TYR A 459 -2.99 -4.29 23.75
CA TYR A 459 -2.81 -5.58 23.10
C TYR A 459 -2.12 -5.42 21.76
N ALA A 460 -1.12 -6.27 21.52
CA ALA A 460 -0.42 -6.38 20.25
C ALA A 460 -0.92 -7.60 19.50
N LEU A 461 -1.55 -7.39 18.35
CA LEU A 461 -1.95 -8.48 17.48
C LEU A 461 -0.77 -8.78 16.55
N LEU A 462 -0.54 -10.04 16.18
CA LEU A 462 0.57 -10.50 15.33
C LEU A 462 0.07 -11.53 14.31
N SER A 463 0.52 -11.44 13.06
CA SER A 463 0.13 -12.38 12.01
C SER A 463 1.12 -13.54 11.88
N ILE A 464 0.62 -14.78 11.85
CA ILE A 464 1.34 -15.95 11.37
C ILE A 464 0.99 -16.13 9.90
N TRP A 465 1.90 -15.78 9.02
CA TRP A 465 1.67 -15.58 7.58
C TRP A 465 1.74 -16.89 6.77
N GLU A 466 0.89 -17.86 7.13
CA GLU A 466 0.82 -19.19 6.52
C GLU A 466 -0.61 -19.55 6.09
N MET A 467 -0.79 -20.50 5.17
CA MET A 467 -2.14 -20.92 4.72
C MET A 467 -3.02 -21.48 5.85
N ASP A 468 -2.39 -22.14 6.82
CA ASP A 468 -2.96 -22.59 8.10
C ASP A 468 -2.55 -21.66 9.25
N GLY A 469 -2.45 -20.36 8.94
CA GLY A 469 -1.96 -19.32 9.82
C GLY A 469 -2.94 -18.93 10.93
N ALA A 470 -2.55 -17.89 11.66
CA ALA A 470 -3.32 -17.39 12.79
C ALA A 470 -3.04 -15.90 13.05
N LEU A 471 -3.97 -15.25 13.72
CA LEU A 471 -3.74 -13.99 14.41
C LEU A 471 -3.50 -14.30 15.90
N VAL A 472 -2.34 -13.91 16.41
CA VAL A 472 -1.95 -14.10 17.81
C VAL A 472 -2.07 -12.77 18.54
N VAL A 473 -2.75 -12.76 19.67
CA VAL A 473 -2.95 -11.57 20.51
C VAL A 473 -2.06 -11.69 21.72
N TYR A 474 -1.20 -10.70 21.92
CA TYR A 474 -0.33 -10.58 23.09
C TYR A 474 -0.81 -9.44 23.98
N ASP A 475 -0.69 -9.60 25.30
CA ASP A 475 -0.64 -8.45 26.20
C ASP A 475 0.69 -7.72 25.96
N GLY A 476 0.60 -6.45 25.60
CA GLY A 476 1.72 -5.65 25.12
C GLY A 476 2.78 -5.35 26.18
N ASN A 477 2.48 -5.54 27.47
CA ASN A 477 3.40 -5.28 28.57
C ASN A 477 4.06 -6.56 29.08
N SER A 478 3.25 -7.58 29.38
CA SER A 478 3.73 -8.88 29.89
C SER A 478 4.31 -9.77 28.77
N LEU A 479 3.99 -9.45 27.51
CA LEU A 479 4.40 -10.20 26.31
C LEU A 479 3.89 -11.66 26.36
N GLN A 480 2.79 -11.89 27.08
CA GLN A 480 2.11 -13.18 27.14
C GLN A 480 1.02 -13.26 26.08
N GLU A 481 0.90 -14.44 25.46
CA GLU A 481 -0.18 -14.72 24.53
C GLU A 481 -1.50 -14.83 25.29
N ILE A 482 -2.50 -14.08 24.84
CA ILE A 482 -3.84 -13.99 25.44
C ILE A 482 -4.86 -14.77 24.60
N LYS A 483 -4.72 -14.73 23.28
CA LYS A 483 -5.66 -15.38 22.35
C LYS A 483 -4.97 -15.73 21.04
N ARG A 484 -5.48 -16.76 20.36
CA ARG A 484 -5.06 -17.15 19.02
C ARG A 484 -6.27 -17.50 18.17
N LEU A 485 -6.34 -16.92 16.98
CA LEU A 485 -7.47 -17.02 16.05
C LEU A 485 -6.97 -17.63 14.73
N PRO A 486 -7.44 -18.81 14.30
CA PRO A 486 -7.09 -19.37 12.99
C PRO A 486 -7.52 -18.44 11.85
N MET A 487 -6.63 -18.19 10.89
CA MET A 487 -6.85 -17.27 9.75
C MET A 487 -6.12 -17.76 8.50
N LYS A 488 -6.64 -17.46 7.30
CA LYS A 488 -6.04 -17.89 6.03
C LYS A 488 -4.97 -16.92 5.55
N LYS A 489 -3.72 -17.21 5.92
CA LYS A 489 -2.54 -16.39 5.55
C LYS A 489 -2.78 -14.90 5.82
N PRO A 490 -3.08 -14.54 7.09
CA PRO A 490 -3.29 -13.15 7.49
C PRO A 490 -2.01 -12.36 7.24
N VAL A 491 -2.14 -11.18 6.64
CA VAL A 491 -1.02 -10.30 6.28
C VAL A 491 -1.03 -9.09 7.19
N GLY A 492 -1.57 -7.98 6.68
CA GLY A 492 -1.73 -6.74 7.41
C GLY A 492 -3.04 -6.71 8.16
N LYS A 493 -3.01 -6.01 9.28
CA LYS A 493 -4.18 -5.75 10.11
C LYS A 493 -4.12 -4.32 10.63
N TYR A 494 -5.24 -3.64 10.57
CA TYR A 494 -5.30 -2.18 10.60
C TYR A 494 -6.40 -1.75 11.57
N ASN A 495 -6.00 -1.18 12.71
CA ASN A 495 -6.95 -0.67 13.69
C ASN A 495 -7.54 0.67 13.21
N VAL A 496 -8.85 0.85 13.31
CA VAL A 496 -9.53 2.07 12.81
C VAL A 496 -8.97 3.32 13.48
N TYR A 497 -8.98 3.37 14.83
CA TYR A 497 -8.54 4.55 15.57
C TYR A 497 -7.08 4.91 15.28
N ASN A 498 -6.18 3.93 15.32
CA ASN A 498 -4.75 4.18 15.14
C ASN A 498 -4.45 4.73 13.75
N LYS A 499 -5.20 4.31 12.73
CA LYS A 499 -5.02 4.76 11.35
C LYS A 499 -5.58 6.15 11.09
N ILE A 500 -6.72 6.51 11.70
CA ILE A 500 -7.32 7.84 11.50
C ILE A 500 -6.72 8.92 12.41
N ASN A 501 -6.18 8.55 13.58
CA ASN A 501 -5.54 9.47 14.52
C ASN A 501 -4.02 9.55 14.36
N LEU A 502 -3.47 8.80 13.42
CA LEU A 502 -2.05 8.75 13.15
C LEU A 502 -1.20 8.39 14.39
N SER A 503 -1.66 7.40 15.19
CA SER A 503 -0.98 6.99 16.43
C SER A 503 0.50 6.71 16.24
N SER A 504 1.32 7.28 17.12
CA SER A 504 2.77 7.12 17.10
C SER A 504 3.13 5.65 17.30
N GLY A 505 4.15 5.16 16.61
CA GLY A 505 4.45 3.72 16.63
C GLY A 505 3.72 2.90 15.56
N THR A 506 2.74 3.46 14.86
CA THR A 506 2.19 2.82 13.66
C THR A 506 2.75 3.49 12.40
N SER A 507 2.82 2.77 11.28
CA SER A 507 3.17 3.41 10.01
C SER A 507 1.94 4.13 9.44
N HIS A 508 2.18 5.31 8.90
CA HIS A 508 1.17 6.17 8.27
C HIS A 508 1.37 6.29 6.78
#